data_AF-A0A9D8QJZ8-F1
#
_entry.id   AF-A0A9D8QJZ8-F1
#
_cell.length_a   1.000
_cell.length_b   1.000
_cell.length_c   1.000
_cell.angle_alpha   90.00
_cell.angle_beta   90.00
_cell.angle_gamma   90.00
#
_symmetry.space_group_name_H-M   'P 1'
#
loop_
_entity.id
_entity.type
_entity.pdbx_description
1 polymer ?
#
loop_
_entity_poly.entity_id
_entity_poly.type
_entity_poly.pdbx_seq_one_letter_code
_entity_poly.pdbx_strand_id
1 'polypeptide(L)' 'MKHLFIWLIRFYRKFISPLTPPTCRFYPTCSQYGLEAFEKHGAIKGFILT' A
#
# COMPACT_ATOMS: atom_id res chain seq x y z
N MET A 1 9.69 8.21 -9.61
CA MET A 1 8.26 8.39 -9.23
C MET A 1 7.65 7.21 -8.46
N LYS A 2 7.91 5.94 -8.82
CA LYS A 2 7.34 4.74 -8.13
C LYS A 2 7.70 4.61 -6.64
N HIS A 3 8.90 5.03 -6.25
CA HIS A 3 9.38 4.90 -4.87
C HIS A 3 8.69 5.82 -3.86
N LEU A 4 8.19 6.98 -4.30
CA LEU A 4 7.54 7.98 -3.43
C LEU A 4 6.23 7.44 -2.85
N PHE A 5 5.40 6.81 -3.69
CA PHE A 5 4.14 6.18 -3.27
C PHE A 5 4.37 4.98 -2.35
N ILE A 6 5.33 4.12 -2.69
CA ILE A 6 5.72 2.96 -1.87
C ILE A 6 6.18 3.42 -0.48
N TRP A 7 6.95 4.52 -0.43
CA TRP A 7 7.45 5.08 0.82
C TRP A 7 6.33 5.72 1.65
N LEU A 8 5.40 6.44 1.03
CA LEU A 8 4.18 6.97 1.67
C LEU A 8 3.31 5.85 2.28
N ILE A 9 3.07 4.77 1.55
CA ILE A 9 2.27 3.64 2.03
C ILE A 9 2.98 2.92 3.18
N ARG A 10 4.32 2.74 3.09
CA ARG A 10 5.12 2.17 4.19
C ARG A 10 5.13 3.08 5.41
N PHE A 11 5.24 4.39 5.23
CA PHE A 11 5.18 5.37 6.32
C PHE A 11 3.81 5.32 7.00
N TYR A 12 2.73 5.36 6.22
CA TYR A 12 1.37 5.19 6.73
C TYR A 12 1.22 3.87 7.51
N ARG A 13 1.70 2.74 6.96
CA ARG A 13 1.63 1.44 7.64
C ARG A 13 2.48 1.39 8.91
N LYS A 14 3.62 2.08 8.96
CA LYS A 14 4.52 2.04 10.13
C LYS A 14 4.11 3.02 11.24
N PHE A 15 3.53 4.16 10.88
CA PHE A 15 3.16 5.21 11.84
C PHE A 15 1.68 5.21 12.20
N ILE A 16 0.78 4.93 11.25
CA ILE A 16 -0.68 5.02 11.45
C ILE A 16 -1.30 3.64 11.71
N SER A 17 -0.85 2.58 11.02
CA SER A 17 -1.39 1.23 11.26
C SER A 17 -1.27 0.70 12.69
N PRO A 18 -0.21 0.96 13.49
CA PRO A 18 -0.14 0.47 14.87
C PRO A 18 -1.07 1.25 15.82
N LEU A 19 -1.54 2.43 15.42
CA LEU A 19 -2.50 3.24 16.19
C LEU A 19 -3.95 2.80 15.94
N THR A 20 -4.21 2.09 14.84
CA THR A 20 -5.53 1.60 14.49
C THR A 20 -5.63 0.09 14.75
N PRO A 21 -6.74 -0.41 15.34
CA PRO A 21 -6.95 -1.85 15.45
C PRO A 21 -6.95 -2.50 14.06
N PRO A 22 -6.58 -3.79 13.93
CA PRO A 22 -6.56 -4.48 12.64
C PRO A 22 -7.97 -4.59 12.08
N THR A 23 -8.34 -3.64 11.21
CA THR A 23 -9.65 -3.58 10.55
C THR A 23 -9.71 -4.40 9.26
N CYS A 24 -8.56 -4.79 8.70
CA CYS A 24 -8.51 -5.58 7.48
C CYS A 24 -8.98 -7.02 7.72
N ARG A 25 -10.15 -7.35 7.16
CA ARG A 25 -10.73 -8.70 7.18
C ARG A 25 -10.03 -9.67 6.21
N PHE A 26 -9.37 -9.13 5.17
CA PHE A 26 -8.75 -9.90 4.09
C PHE A 26 -7.21 -9.82 4.18
N TYR A 27 -6.56 -10.97 3.99
CA TYR A 27 -5.11 -11.09 3.91
C TYR A 27 -4.73 -11.60 2.51
N PRO A 28 -3.82 -10.95 1.77
CA PRO A 28 -3.10 -9.72 2.11
C PRO A 28 -4.01 -8.47 2.13
N THR A 29 -3.65 -7.47 2.95
CA THR A 29 -4.39 -6.20 3.07
C THR A 29 -4.40 -5.42 1.75
N CYS A 30 -5.42 -4.60 1.49
CA CYS A 30 -5.51 -3.74 0.30
C CYS A 30 -4.30 -2.82 0.10
N SER A 31 -3.70 -2.29 1.17
CA SER A 31 -2.45 -1.52 1.10
C SER A 31 -1.22 -2.35 0.66
N GLN A 32 -1.22 -3.64 0.97
CA GLN A 32 -0.20 -4.59 0.50
C GLN A 32 -0.43 -4.97 -0.97
N TYR A 33 -1.69 -5.13 -1.37
CA TYR A 33 -2.05 -5.36 -2.77
C TYR A 33 -1.68 -4.16 -3.66
N GLY A 34 -1.97 -2.95 -3.19
CA GLY A 34 -1.55 -1.71 -3.85
C GLY A 34 -0.02 -1.64 -3.95
N LEU A 35 0.71 -1.95 -2.88
CA LEU A 35 2.17 -2.04 -2.90
C LEU A 35 2.68 -3.01 -3.98
N GLU A 36 2.13 -4.22 -4.04
CA GLU A 36 2.53 -5.23 -5.03
C GLU A 36 2.15 -4.81 -6.45
N ALA A 37 1.01 -4.12 -6.64
CA ALA A 37 0.60 -3.55 -7.91
C ALA A 37 1.53 -2.41 -8.36
N PHE A 38 1.95 -1.54 -7.44
CA PHE A 38 2.94 -0.50 -7.70
C PHE A 38 4.32 -1.07 -8.02
N GLU A 39 4.72 -2.18 -7.39
CA GLU A 39 5.98 -2.89 -7.67
C GLU A 39 5.97 -3.61 -9.03
N LYS A 40 4.92 -4.38 -9.34
CA LYS A 40 4.79 -5.15 -10.60
C LYS A 40 4.46 -4.27 -11.81
N HIS A 41 3.56 -3.32 -11.67
CA HIS A 41 2.97 -2.59 -12.81
C HIS A 41 3.42 -1.12 -12.91
N GLY A 42 4.11 -0.59 -11.90
CA GLY A 42 4.56 0.81 -11.83
C GLY A 42 3.47 1.78 -11.35
N ALA A 43 3.85 3.04 -11.14
CA ALA A 43 3.01 4.06 -10.48
C ALA A 43 1.64 4.29 -11.16
N ILE A 44 1.60 4.27 -12.49
CA ILE A 44 0.39 4.62 -13.27
C ILE A 44 -0.62 3.47 -13.25
N LYS A 45 -0.19 2.25 -13.59
CA LYS A 45 -1.07 1.07 -13.55
C LYS A 45 -1.42 0.67 -12.11
N GLY A 46 -0.49 0.85 -11.16
CA GLY A 46 -0.75 0.61 -9.74
C GLY A 46 -1.86 1.51 -9.19
N PHE A 47 -1.94 2.78 -9.63
CA PHE A 47 -3.02 3.68 -9.23
C PHE A 47 -4.37 3.35 -9.89
N ILE A 48 -4.35 2.76 -11.09
CA ILE A 48 -5.57 2.27 -11.76
C ILE A 48 -6.09 0.98 -11.10
N LEU A 49 -5.22 0.17 -10.49
CA LEU A 49 -5.54 -1.14 -9.90
C LEU A 49 -5.68 -1.13 -8.36
N THR A 50 -5.37 -0.02 -7.69
CA THR A 50 -5.51 0.17 -6.23
C THR A 50 -6.85 0.82 -5.92
#